data_AF-A0A3B1CPH6-F1
#
_entry.id   AF-A0A3B1CPH6-F1
#
_cell.length_a   1.000
_cell.length_b   1.000
_cell.length_c   1.000
_cell.angle_alpha   90.00
_cell.angle_beta   90.00
_cell.angle_gamma   90.00
#
_symmetry.space_group_name_H-M   'P 1'
#
loop_
_entity.id
_entity.type
_entity.pdbx_description
1 polymer ?
#
loop_
_entity_poly.entity_id
_entity_poly.type
_entity_poly.pdbx_seq_one_letter_code
_entity_poly.pdbx_strand_id
1 'polypeptide(L)' 'GQVVAPIIGAPWTPCETGQKYRAGLVRDGERQTYISRGLGQTIAPVRLNCPPEVTLITLV' A
#
# COMPACT_ATOMS: atom_id res chain seq x y z
N GLY A 1 2.04 -1.91 4.62
CA GLY A 1 3.13 -1.71 5.59
C GLY A 1 4.33 -1.06 4.92
N GLN A 2 5.16 -0.35 5.68
CA GLN A 2 6.39 0.30 5.18
C GLN A 2 7.55 -0.68 4.95
N VAL A 3 7.45 -1.89 5.49
CA VAL A 3 8.38 -3.00 5.29
C VAL A 3 7.68 -4.08 4.48
N VAL A 4 8.32 -4.52 3.40
CA VAL A 4 7.81 -5.59 2.53
C VAL A 4 8.94 -6.58 2.30
N ALA A 5 8.81 -7.76 2.91
CA ALA A 5 9.78 -8.83 2.73
C ALA A 5 9.66 -9.41 1.31
N PRO A 6 10.78 -9.72 0.63
CA PRO A 6 10.75 -10.56 -0.55
C PRO A 6 10.15 -11.91 -0.12
N ILE A 7 9.19 -12.45 -0.87
CA ILE A 7 8.46 -13.72 -0.61
C ILE A 7 7.22 -13.59 0.29
N ILE A 8 7.32 -13.06 1.51
CA ILE A 8 6.22 -13.12 2.51
C ILE A 8 5.28 -11.90 2.43
N GLY A 9 5.69 -10.82 1.76
CA GLY A 9 4.94 -9.57 1.72
C GLY A 9 5.15 -8.71 2.97
N ALA A 10 4.19 -7.85 3.31
CA ALA A 10 4.32 -6.99 4.49
C ALA A 10 4.05 -7.79 5.79
N PRO A 11 5.00 -7.89 6.73
CA PRO A 11 4.82 -8.70 7.95
C PRO A 11 3.71 -8.16 8.86
N TRP A 12 3.40 -6.87 8.76
CA TRP A 12 2.28 -6.25 9.45
C TRP A 12 1.54 -5.29 8.53
N THR A 13 0.23 -5.47 8.45
CA THR A 13 -0.69 -4.57 7.75
C THR A 13 -1.90 -4.39 8.67
N PRO A 14 -2.26 -3.16 9.10
CA PRO A 14 -3.41 -2.91 9.95
C PRO A 14 -4.71 -2.96 9.12
N CYS A 15 -4.99 -4.13 8.52
CA CYS A 15 -6.14 -4.35 7.67
C CYS A 15 -6.59 -5.80 7.78
N GLU A 16 -7.86 -6.03 8.17
CA GLU A 16 -8.43 -7.38 8.30
C GLU A 16 -8.40 -8.18 7.01
N THR A 17 -8.38 -7.50 5.85
CA THR A 17 -8.34 -8.10 4.51
C THR A 17 -6.92 -8.44 4.03
N GLY A 18 -5.91 -8.33 4.90
CA GLY A 18 -4.56 -8.80 4.65
C GLY A 18 -3.77 -7.99 3.62
N GLN A 19 -3.03 -8.66 2.73
CA GLN A 19 -2.16 -8.03 1.73
C GLN A 19 -2.92 -7.37 0.56
N LYS A 20 -4.22 -7.65 0.41
CA LYS A 20 -5.03 -7.21 -0.72
C LYS A 20 -5.08 -5.67 -0.85
N TYR A 21 -5.12 -4.95 0.27
CA TYR A 21 -5.20 -3.49 0.32
C TYR A 21 -3.87 -2.84 0.71
N ARG A 22 -2.75 -3.44 0.32
CA ARG A 22 -1.43 -2.96 0.72
C ARG A 22 -0.99 -1.71 -0.04
N ALA A 23 -1.28 -1.63 -1.34
CA ALA A 23 -0.93 -0.52 -2.23
C ALA A 23 -1.58 -0.69 -3.61
N GLY A 24 -1.74 0.40 -4.35
CA GLY A 24 -2.17 0.38 -5.74
C GLY A 24 -3.69 0.35 -5.90
N LEU A 25 -4.14 0.07 -7.12
CA LEU A 25 -5.56 0.00 -7.46
C LEU A 25 -6.10 -1.41 -7.21
N VAL A 26 -7.09 -1.51 -6.33
CA VAL A 26 -7.82 -2.75 -6.03
C VAL A 26 -9.21 -2.63 -6.62
N ARG A 27 -9.66 -3.69 -7.29
CA ARG A 27 -11.03 -3.81 -7.83
C ARG A 27 -11.82 -4.76 -6.94
N ASP A 28 -12.90 -4.24 -6.37
CA ASP A 28 -13.80 -4.96 -5.46
C ASP A 28 -15.22 -4.93 -6.01
N GLY A 29 -15.51 -5.88 -6.89
CA GLY A 29 -16.77 -5.89 -7.62
C GLY A 29 -16.92 -4.64 -8.48
N GLU A 30 -17.95 -3.84 -8.18
CA GLU A 30 -18.23 -2.58 -8.88
C GLU A 30 -17.40 -1.39 -8.38
N ARG A 31 -16.62 -1.57 -7.30
CA ARG A 31 -15.83 -0.49 -6.69
C ARG A 31 -14.36 -0.56 -7.08
N GLN A 32 -13.76 0.60 -7.27
CA GLN A 32 -12.33 0.76 -7.45
C GLN A 32 -11.76 1.52 -6.24
N THR A 33 -10.86 0.88 -5.51
CA THR A 33 -10.22 1.47 -4.32
C THR A 33 -8.74 1.65 -4.62
N TYR A 34 -8.26 2.89 -4.58
CA TYR A 34 -6.83 3.17 -4.71
C TYR A 34 -6.19 3.39 -3.35
N ILE A 35 -5.11 2.67 -3.06
CA ILE A 35 -4.34 2.78 -1.82
C ILE A 35 -2.99 3.39 -2.14
N SER A 36 -2.78 4.64 -1.74
CA SER A 36 -1.49 5.31 -1.86
C SER A 36 -0.50 4.80 -0.81
N ARG A 37 0.77 4.69 -1.20
CA ARG A 37 1.87 4.36 -0.27
C ARG A 37 2.36 5.57 0.53
N GLY A 38 1.85 6.76 0.20
CA GLY A 38 2.14 8.02 0.86
C GLY A 38 3.59 8.50 0.72
N LEU A 39 3.78 9.78 1.02
CA LEU A 39 5.11 10.42 1.07
C LEU A 39 5.76 10.32 2.46
N GLY A 40 4.94 10.33 3.52
CA GLY A 40 5.40 10.36 4.92
C GLY A 40 5.90 9.01 5.45
N GLN A 41 6.66 9.05 6.55
CA GLN A 41 7.15 7.86 7.26
C GLN A 41 6.39 7.68 8.58
N THR A 42 6.33 6.46 9.11
CA THR A 42 5.79 6.19 10.46
C THR A 42 6.93 6.35 11.47
N ILE A 43 6.63 6.27 12.77
CA ILE A 43 7.48 6.47 13.96
C ILE A 43 8.99 6.20 13.81
N ALA A 44 9.41 5.20 13.03
CA ALA A 44 10.81 4.97 12.65
C ALA A 44 10.98 4.99 11.12
N PRO A 45 12.10 5.54 10.58
CA PRO A 45 12.31 5.74 9.14
C PRO A 45 12.71 4.47 8.38
N VAL A 46 12.02 3.35 8.64
CA VAL A 46 12.34 2.06 8.04
C VAL A 46 11.37 1.79 6.88
N ARG A 47 11.86 2.00 5.66
CA ARG A 47 11.20 1.59 4.42
C ARG A 47 12.01 0.52 3.73
N LEU A 48 11.40 -0.64 3.50
CA LEU A 48 12.01 -1.74 2.75
C LEU A 48 11.04 -2.17 1.65
N ASN A 49 11.45 -2.09 0.38
CA ASN A 49 10.63 -2.39 -0.80
C ASN A 49 9.27 -1.63 -0.83
N CYS A 50 9.25 -0.41 -0.28
CA CYS A 50 8.10 0.48 -0.27
C CYS A 50 8.56 1.95 -0.45
N PRO A 51 8.94 2.37 -1.68
CA PRO A 51 9.39 3.75 -1.94
C PRO A 51 8.32 4.81 -1.61
N PRO A 52 8.60 6.11 -1.58
CA PRO A 52 7.51 7.12 -1.59
C PRO A 52 6.70 7.04 -2.89
N GLU A 53 5.46 7.55 -2.88
CA GLU A 53 4.57 7.57 -4.04
C GLU A 53 3.81 8.88 -4.15
N VAL A 54 3.67 9.38 -5.38
CA VAL A 54 2.69 10.40 -5.76
C VAL A 54 1.85 9.81 -6.89
N THR A 55 0.53 9.83 -6.73
CA THR A 55 -0.39 9.20 -7.69
C THR A 55 -1.23 10.25 -8.37
N LEU A 56 -1.28 10.20 -9.70
CA LEU A 56 -2.25 10.93 -10.51
C LEU A 56 -3.39 9.97 -10.89
N ILE A 57 -4.60 10.26 -10.40
CA ILE A 57 -5.81 9.51 -10.77
C ILE A 57 -6.60 10.38 -11.76
N THR A 58 -6.82 9.86 -12.96
CA THR A 58 -7.69 10.49 -13.97
C THR A 58 -9.00 9.71 -13.99
N LEU A 59 -10.12 10.42 -13.79
CA LEU A 59 -11.46 9.86 -13.85
C LEU A 59 -12.07 10.24 -15.20
N VAL A 60 -12.69 9.27 -15.87
CA VAL A 60 -13.39 9.42 -17.15
C VAL A 60 -14.89 9.30 -16.95
#